data_AF-A0AAD6SHY5-F1
#
_entry.id   AF-A0AAD6SHY5-F1
#
_cell.length_a   1.000
_cell.length_b   1.000
_cell.length_c   1.000
_cell.angle_alpha   90.00
_cell.angle_beta   90.00
_cell.angle_gamma   90.00
#
_symmetry.space_group_name_H-M   'P 1'
#
loop_
_entity.id
_entity.type
_entity.pdbx_description
1 polymer ?
#
loop_
_entity_poly.entity_id
_entity_poly.type
_entity_poly.pdbx_seq_one_letter_code
_entity_poly.pdbx_strand_id
1 'polypeptide(L)'
;MQQFFFDETLRNDGLGDALDDKACSCCKNVYPRQSRRFRCSDCSVFVQCLDCVTSRHSLSPLHRLKEWNGTFWTATTVKKLGIVYQLGHGRHPCRRPAPKVHDLVVLDTEGIHTVSYRFWGCDRADRANNLEQLMRNEWYPATTVDPDTCATFRSLETFRILNVVGNINVHDDFVGSMERQTDPSQVDKVPDRYKAFGRMTRGHDSGGLAGTANGQAALLCWPCPHEGKICPRGGATFLYMLLLAMDANFRLKSRLRANEHDDPPLGDEWGYFVEEAPYKEHLRGYVAEKDVSTCIAFAALLQKDTRLTTGLRCSGVGGVVCARHEVVRAQGIGDLQKGERYANMDYILVFAILGITALYLAISYDITCQWQINIRKRLEKMPEHLVIDLSAITLLFALPVWHAAAHEEACQNENSLTYQDGVGRTDGEGIERTGSVLNPISWATKEMTRGARADSMEDKIDHHNWEKNINQGTTLPRKLILAIDERDHQVEAFKEVDKTLTRSIRKQWQKQIDDWKADRTQPNPYLMAKGKDGTFSVFLMCAALTRQQAGPLKPQYAWR
;
A
#
# COMPACT_ATOMS: atom_id res chain seq x y z
N MET A 1 -32.35 -24.55 -22.80
CA MET A 1 -31.58 -24.07 -21.62
C MET A 1 -31.51 -22.55 -21.57
N GLN A 2 -30.96 -21.85 -22.59
CA GLN A 2 -30.96 -20.37 -22.62
C GLN A 2 -32.36 -19.75 -22.47
N GLN A 3 -33.36 -20.25 -23.22
CA GLN A 3 -34.76 -19.80 -23.10
C GLN A 3 -35.30 -19.87 -21.67
N PHE A 4 -35.01 -20.96 -20.94
CA PHE A 4 -35.42 -21.12 -19.55
C PHE A 4 -34.83 -20.03 -18.64
N PHE A 5 -33.55 -19.68 -18.79
CA PHE A 5 -32.95 -18.59 -18.02
C PHE A 5 -33.56 -17.23 -18.39
N PHE A 6 -33.91 -17.01 -19.65
CA PHE A 6 -34.60 -15.80 -20.09
C PHE A 6 -36.01 -15.70 -19.51
N ASP A 7 -36.80 -16.76 -19.60
CA ASP A 7 -38.17 -16.84 -19.06
C ASP A 7 -38.18 -16.63 -17.54
N GLU A 8 -37.26 -17.26 -16.80
CA GLU A 8 -37.10 -17.06 -15.36
C GLU A 8 -36.60 -15.66 -14.99
N THR A 9 -35.80 -15.02 -15.84
CA THR A 9 -35.39 -13.62 -15.65
C THR A 9 -36.59 -12.68 -15.82
N LEU A 10 -37.37 -12.85 -16.90
CA LEU A 10 -38.60 -12.08 -17.12
C LEU A 10 -39.66 -12.33 -16.02
N ARG A 11 -39.78 -13.57 -15.53
CA ARG A 11 -40.65 -13.92 -14.39
C ARG A 11 -40.24 -13.16 -13.12
N ASN A 12 -38.94 -13.06 -12.86
CA ASN A 12 -38.38 -12.29 -11.74
C ASN A 12 -38.51 -10.76 -11.93
N ASP A 13 -38.46 -10.25 -13.16
CA ASP A 13 -38.72 -8.84 -13.45
C ASP A 13 -40.21 -8.48 -13.38
N GLY A 14 -41.11 -9.44 -13.59
CA GLY A 14 -42.55 -9.31 -13.40
C GLY A 14 -43.01 -9.48 -11.94
N LEU A 15 -44.24 -9.96 -11.76
CA LEU A 15 -44.82 -10.25 -10.44
C LEU A 15 -44.42 -11.63 -9.87
N GLY A 16 -43.74 -12.48 -10.65
CA GLY A 16 -43.48 -13.87 -10.28
C GLY A 16 -44.75 -14.60 -9.85
N ASP A 17 -44.67 -15.35 -8.75
CA ASP A 17 -45.81 -16.11 -8.19
C ASP A 17 -46.96 -15.22 -7.68
N ALA A 18 -46.70 -13.92 -7.43
CA ALA A 18 -47.74 -12.95 -7.05
C ALA A 18 -48.57 -12.43 -8.24
N LEU A 19 -48.38 -12.99 -9.43
CA LEU A 19 -49.32 -12.85 -10.54
C LEU A 19 -50.63 -13.61 -10.22
N ASP A 20 -50.50 -14.85 -9.75
CA ASP A 20 -51.61 -15.73 -9.38
C ASP A 20 -51.98 -15.59 -7.89
N ASP A 21 -50.99 -15.51 -7.00
CA ASP A 21 -51.24 -15.26 -5.57
C ASP A 21 -51.65 -13.79 -5.36
N LYS A 22 -52.94 -13.61 -5.05
CA LYS A 22 -53.54 -12.31 -4.74
C LYS A 22 -53.42 -11.95 -3.26
N ALA A 23 -52.62 -12.63 -2.45
CA ALA A 23 -52.38 -12.30 -1.05
C ALA A 23 -51.00 -11.69 -0.79
N CYS A 24 -50.91 -10.90 0.30
CA CYS A 24 -49.62 -10.44 0.82
C CYS A 24 -48.80 -11.63 1.31
N SER A 25 -47.56 -11.79 0.80
CA SER A 25 -46.71 -12.93 1.16
C SER A 25 -46.46 -13.03 2.69
N CYS A 26 -46.52 -11.91 3.41
CA CYS A 26 -46.27 -11.79 4.85
C CYS A 26 -47.52 -12.00 5.72
N CYS A 27 -48.58 -11.21 5.56
CA CYS A 27 -49.78 -11.29 6.41
C CYS A 27 -50.93 -12.15 5.84
N LYS A 28 -50.79 -12.68 4.61
CA LYS A 28 -51.78 -13.49 3.88
C LYS A 28 -53.13 -12.80 3.62
N ASN A 29 -53.28 -11.52 3.94
CA ASN A 29 -54.44 -10.72 3.54
C ASN A 29 -54.50 -10.58 2.00
N VAL A 30 -55.67 -10.82 1.42
CA VAL A 30 -55.92 -10.64 -0.02
C VAL A 30 -55.86 -9.17 -0.39
N TYR A 31 -55.11 -8.85 -1.44
CA TYR A 31 -54.99 -7.53 -2.05
C TYR A 31 -56.35 -7.04 -2.58
N PRO A 32 -56.89 -5.90 -2.08
CA PRO A 32 -57.96 -5.18 -2.76
C PRO A 32 -57.66 -4.92 -4.24
N ARG A 33 -58.71 -4.75 -5.08
CA ARG A 33 -58.57 -4.56 -6.54
C ARG A 33 -57.65 -3.39 -6.98
N GLN A 34 -57.32 -2.45 -6.09
CA GLN A 34 -56.46 -1.29 -6.34
C GLN A 34 -55.34 -1.14 -5.29
N SER A 35 -55.01 -2.18 -4.51
CA SER A 35 -53.99 -2.04 -3.47
C SER A 35 -52.56 -2.03 -4.03
N ARG A 36 -51.79 -1.04 -3.59
CA ARG A 36 -50.35 -0.88 -3.85
C ARG A 36 -49.58 -2.13 -3.42
N ARG A 37 -48.74 -2.66 -4.31
CA ARG A 37 -47.90 -3.85 -4.09
C ARG A 37 -46.43 -3.43 -4.08
N PHE A 38 -45.66 -3.95 -3.13
CA PHE A 38 -44.26 -3.59 -2.94
C PHE A 38 -43.35 -4.82 -2.92
N ARG A 39 -42.13 -4.67 -3.42
CA ARG A 39 -41.02 -5.61 -3.19
C ARG A 39 -39.78 -4.86 -2.72
N CYS A 40 -38.85 -5.59 -2.10
CA CYS A 40 -37.55 -5.09 -1.70
C CYS A 40 -36.48 -5.84 -2.48
N SER A 41 -35.54 -5.12 -3.09
CA SER A 41 -34.44 -5.74 -3.85
C SER A 41 -33.40 -6.44 -2.98
N ASP A 42 -33.31 -6.07 -1.70
CA ASP A 42 -32.21 -6.52 -0.80
C ASP A 42 -32.66 -7.55 0.25
N CYS A 43 -33.97 -7.81 0.37
CA CYS A 43 -34.49 -8.84 1.27
C CYS A 43 -34.66 -10.21 0.59
N SER A 44 -35.62 -10.31 -0.33
CA SER A 44 -35.94 -11.53 -1.09
C SER A 44 -37.10 -11.26 -2.07
N VAL A 45 -37.42 -12.26 -2.89
CA VAL A 45 -38.42 -12.24 -3.98
C VAL A 45 -39.88 -12.35 -3.51
N PHE A 46 -40.28 -11.62 -2.46
CA PHE A 46 -41.67 -11.60 -1.98
C PHE A 46 -42.39 -10.27 -2.28
N VAL A 47 -43.72 -10.32 -2.38
CA VAL A 47 -44.58 -9.15 -2.64
C VAL A 47 -45.46 -8.87 -1.44
N GLN A 48 -45.42 -7.62 -0.95
CA GLN A 48 -46.03 -7.18 0.30
C GLN A 48 -47.00 -6.00 0.12
N CYS A 49 -47.99 -5.91 1.01
CA CYS A 49 -48.80 -4.71 1.20
C CYS A 49 -48.01 -3.62 1.93
N LEU A 50 -48.56 -2.40 1.96
CA LEU A 50 -47.94 -1.22 2.58
C LEU A 50 -47.56 -1.44 4.05
N ASP A 51 -48.43 -2.07 4.84
CA ASP A 51 -48.19 -2.25 6.28
C ASP A 51 -47.06 -3.27 6.55
N CYS A 52 -47.01 -4.35 5.77
CA CYS A 52 -45.96 -5.36 5.90
C CYS A 52 -44.60 -4.84 5.42
N VAL A 53 -44.56 -4.08 4.31
CA VAL A 53 -43.30 -3.50 3.83
C VAL A 53 -42.80 -2.40 4.77
N THR A 54 -43.69 -1.56 5.31
CA THR A 54 -43.27 -0.49 6.24
C THR A 54 -42.84 -1.04 7.60
N SER A 55 -43.57 -2.01 8.15
CA SER A 55 -43.17 -2.72 9.37
C SER A 55 -41.79 -3.36 9.22
N ARG A 56 -41.55 -4.11 8.13
CA ARG A 56 -40.27 -4.77 7.87
C ARG A 56 -39.10 -3.79 7.71
N HIS A 57 -39.29 -2.70 6.97
CA HIS A 57 -38.21 -1.76 6.65
C HIS A 57 -38.05 -0.62 7.68
N SER A 58 -38.87 -0.60 8.73
CA SER A 58 -38.70 0.32 9.87
C SER A 58 -37.31 0.26 10.50
N LEU A 59 -36.66 -0.92 10.47
CA LEU A 59 -35.30 -1.15 11.01
C LEU A 59 -34.22 -1.24 9.91
N SER A 60 -34.62 -1.17 8.63
CA SER A 60 -33.76 -1.30 7.45
C SER A 60 -33.98 -0.13 6.49
N PRO A 61 -33.58 1.10 6.88
CA PRO A 61 -33.93 2.31 6.15
C PRO A 61 -33.16 2.49 4.81
N LEU A 62 -32.11 1.69 4.60
CA LEU A 62 -31.25 1.71 3.41
C LEU A 62 -31.60 0.62 2.39
N HIS A 63 -32.77 -0.03 2.52
CA HIS A 63 -33.21 -0.99 1.51
C HIS A 63 -33.88 -0.29 0.32
N ARG A 64 -33.59 -0.78 -0.88
CA ARG A 64 -34.17 -0.38 -2.17
C ARG A 64 -35.53 -1.02 -2.33
N LEU A 65 -36.57 -0.19 -2.36
CA LEU A 65 -37.97 -0.63 -2.50
C LEU A 65 -38.46 -0.36 -3.91
N LYS A 66 -39.37 -1.20 -4.40
CA LYS A 66 -40.07 -0.99 -5.67
C LYS A 66 -41.57 -1.17 -5.49
N GLU A 67 -42.34 -0.33 -6.17
CA GLU A 67 -43.80 -0.35 -6.20
C GLU A 67 -44.29 -0.77 -7.60
N TRP A 68 -45.26 -1.69 -7.65
CA TRP A 68 -45.86 -2.13 -8.90
C TRP A 68 -46.84 -1.08 -9.42
N ASN A 69 -46.56 -0.47 -10.56
CA ASN A 69 -47.40 0.58 -11.16
C ASN A 69 -48.57 0.02 -12.01
N GLY A 70 -48.67 -1.31 -12.15
CA GLY A 70 -49.61 -2.00 -13.03
C GLY A 70 -48.94 -2.75 -14.19
N THR A 71 -47.78 -2.28 -14.66
CA THR A 71 -47.05 -2.82 -15.82
C THR A 71 -45.61 -3.21 -15.50
N PHE A 72 -44.92 -2.46 -14.62
CA PHE A 72 -43.57 -2.75 -14.16
C PHE A 72 -43.30 -2.23 -12.74
N TRP A 73 -42.12 -2.54 -12.20
CA TRP A 73 -41.68 -2.09 -10.90
C TRP A 73 -41.01 -0.72 -10.96
N THR A 74 -41.67 0.29 -10.42
CA THR A 74 -41.12 1.65 -10.23
C THR A 74 -40.33 1.74 -8.94
N ALA A 75 -39.22 2.48 -8.93
CA ALA A 75 -38.43 2.68 -7.72
C ALA A 75 -39.18 3.57 -6.70
N THR A 76 -39.17 3.16 -5.43
CA THR A 76 -39.70 3.95 -4.32
C THR A 76 -38.74 3.92 -3.14
N THR A 77 -38.87 4.87 -2.21
CA THR A 77 -37.95 4.99 -1.07
C THR A 77 -38.68 4.80 0.25
N VAL A 78 -37.95 4.33 1.26
CA VAL A 78 -38.38 4.27 2.66
C VAL A 78 -39.02 5.60 3.11
N LYS A 79 -38.42 6.73 2.71
CA LYS A 79 -38.98 8.08 2.90
C LYS A 79 -40.30 8.32 2.16
N LYS A 80 -40.43 7.95 0.88
CA LYS A 80 -41.71 8.06 0.12
C LYS A 80 -42.82 7.21 0.74
N LEU A 81 -42.50 6.17 1.51
CA LEU A 81 -43.47 5.37 2.27
C LEU A 81 -43.75 5.92 3.68
N GLY A 82 -43.21 7.08 4.06
CA GLY A 82 -43.49 7.76 5.34
C GLY A 82 -42.73 7.21 6.55
N ILE A 83 -41.73 6.35 6.36
CA ILE A 83 -40.94 5.80 7.46
C ILE A 83 -39.95 6.87 7.96
N VAL A 84 -39.95 7.10 9.28
CA VAL A 84 -38.97 7.96 9.96
C VAL A 84 -38.08 7.11 10.86
N TYR A 85 -36.79 7.06 10.54
CA TYR A 85 -35.80 6.25 11.26
C TYR A 85 -35.32 6.94 12.55
N GLN A 86 -35.34 6.23 13.68
CA GLN A 86 -34.88 6.74 15.00
C GLN A 86 -33.63 5.96 15.41
N LEU A 87 -32.44 6.44 15.02
CA LEU A 87 -31.19 5.67 14.82
C LEU A 87 -31.19 4.16 15.17
N GLY A 88 -30.71 3.62 16.30
CA GLY A 88 -30.67 4.17 17.65
C GLY A 88 -31.37 3.24 18.66
N HIS A 89 -31.01 3.22 19.95
CA HIS A 89 -31.57 2.28 20.96
C HIS A 89 -31.59 0.79 20.52
N GLY A 90 -30.58 0.31 19.81
CA GLY A 90 -30.62 -1.05 19.24
C GLY A 90 -31.74 -1.25 18.21
N ARG A 91 -32.16 -0.16 17.55
CA ARG A 91 -33.29 -0.03 16.61
C ARG A 91 -34.68 -0.07 17.25
N HIS A 92 -34.80 0.11 18.57
CA HIS A 92 -36.11 0.26 19.24
C HIS A 92 -36.61 1.72 19.26
N PRO A 93 -37.94 1.96 19.16
CA PRO A 93 -38.50 3.31 19.24
C PRO A 93 -38.12 4.05 20.53
N CYS A 94 -37.64 5.29 20.41
CA CYS A 94 -37.34 6.12 21.56
C CYS A 94 -38.63 6.66 22.19
N ARG A 95 -38.75 6.59 23.52
CA ARG A 95 -39.91 7.12 24.26
C ARG A 95 -39.97 8.67 24.29
N ARG A 96 -38.84 9.34 24.02
CA ARG A 96 -38.71 10.80 23.95
C ARG A 96 -37.69 11.16 22.87
N PRO A 97 -38.03 11.03 21.57
CA PRO A 97 -37.11 11.36 20.50
C PRO A 97 -37.01 12.89 20.34
N ALA A 98 -36.00 13.37 19.60
CA ALA A 98 -35.86 14.79 19.30
C ALA A 98 -37.07 15.32 18.49
N PRO A 99 -37.50 16.59 18.67
CA PRO A 99 -38.71 17.09 18.03
C PRO A 99 -38.59 17.25 16.51
N LYS A 100 -37.39 17.56 16.01
CA LYS A 100 -37.12 17.78 14.58
C LYS A 100 -36.95 16.45 13.84
N VAL A 101 -37.64 16.30 12.71
CA VAL A 101 -37.30 15.30 11.68
C VAL A 101 -36.31 15.95 10.73
N HIS A 102 -35.26 15.22 10.40
CA HIS A 102 -34.21 15.64 9.47
C HIS A 102 -34.26 14.75 8.22
N ASP A 103 -33.69 15.23 7.13
CA ASP A 103 -33.47 14.44 5.92
C ASP A 103 -31.97 14.18 5.77
N LEU A 104 -31.59 12.94 5.43
CA LEU A 104 -30.20 12.54 5.25
C LEU A 104 -30.02 11.85 3.91
N VAL A 105 -28.93 12.18 3.21
CA VAL A 105 -28.40 11.36 2.13
C VAL A 105 -27.39 10.38 2.71
N VAL A 106 -27.66 9.08 2.61
CA VAL A 106 -26.75 8.02 3.09
C VAL A 106 -26.21 7.26 1.89
N LEU A 107 -24.89 7.26 1.74
CA LEU A 107 -24.18 6.42 0.77
C LEU A 107 -23.93 5.05 1.41
N ASP A 108 -24.42 4.00 0.76
CA ASP A 108 -24.26 2.61 1.18
C ASP A 108 -23.81 1.74 0.00
N THR A 109 -23.36 0.51 0.26
CA THR A 109 -22.83 -0.38 -0.79
C THR A 109 -23.81 -0.70 -1.91
N GLU A 110 -25.12 -0.53 -1.67
CA GLU A 110 -26.21 -0.81 -2.61
C GLU A 110 -26.73 0.45 -3.34
N GLY A 111 -26.22 1.65 -3.02
CA GLY A 111 -26.64 2.91 -3.64
C GLY A 111 -26.71 4.11 -2.70
N ILE A 112 -27.38 5.17 -3.17
CA ILE A 112 -27.53 6.46 -2.49
C ILE A 112 -28.98 6.60 -2.02
N HIS A 113 -29.17 6.63 -0.70
CA HIS A 113 -30.47 6.60 -0.07
C HIS A 113 -30.84 7.98 0.48
N THR A 114 -32.06 8.45 0.25
CA THR A 114 -32.62 9.59 0.97
C THR A 114 -33.57 9.08 2.05
N VAL A 115 -33.22 9.28 3.32
CA VAL A 115 -33.98 8.82 4.49
C VAL A 115 -34.44 10.01 5.32
N SER A 116 -35.66 9.93 5.88
CA SER A 116 -36.09 10.86 6.92
C SER A 116 -35.76 10.23 8.28
N TYR A 117 -35.08 10.97 9.15
CA TYR A 117 -34.52 10.45 10.39
C TYR A 117 -34.71 11.39 11.57
N ARG A 118 -34.43 10.89 12.78
CA ARG A 118 -34.61 11.64 14.04
C ARG A 118 -33.60 11.19 15.10
N PHE A 119 -32.91 12.16 15.69
CA PHE A 119 -32.03 11.97 16.85
C PHE A 119 -32.82 11.61 18.13
N TRP A 120 -32.15 11.12 19.17
CA TRP A 120 -32.79 10.88 20.46
C TRP A 120 -32.81 12.19 21.27
N GLY A 121 -33.85 12.38 22.08
CA GLY A 121 -33.98 13.49 23.03
C GLY A 121 -34.25 13.00 24.46
N CYS A 122 -33.84 11.77 24.77
CA CYS A 122 -34.07 11.11 26.05
C CYS A 122 -32.77 10.99 26.84
N ASP A 123 -32.87 10.86 28.16
CA ASP A 123 -31.69 10.85 29.05
C ASP A 123 -30.80 9.60 28.83
N ARG A 124 -31.36 8.54 28.25
CA ARG A 124 -30.64 7.34 27.79
C ARG A 124 -29.81 7.56 26.52
N ALA A 125 -29.83 8.75 25.93
CA ALA A 125 -28.90 9.13 24.86
C ALA A 125 -27.45 9.26 25.33
N ASP A 126 -27.17 9.05 26.63
CA ASP A 126 -25.80 8.93 27.16
C ASP A 126 -25.00 10.24 26.95
N ARG A 127 -25.73 11.37 26.95
CA ARG A 127 -25.27 12.73 26.57
C ARG A 127 -24.67 12.85 25.17
N ALA A 128 -24.80 11.82 24.33
CA ALA A 128 -24.22 11.78 22.99
C ALA A 128 -24.82 12.86 22.09
N ASN A 129 -23.93 13.67 21.50
CA ASN A 129 -24.28 14.68 20.51
C ASN A 129 -24.70 14.03 19.17
N ASN A 130 -25.18 14.85 18.22
CA ASN A 130 -25.68 14.38 16.93
C ASN A 130 -24.63 13.58 16.13
N LEU A 131 -23.36 13.97 16.19
CA LEU A 131 -22.25 13.29 15.53
C LEU A 131 -22.01 11.90 16.14
N GLU A 132 -21.96 11.84 17.46
CA GLU A 132 -21.76 10.59 18.21
C GLU A 132 -22.91 9.61 17.99
N GLN A 133 -24.15 10.09 17.88
CA GLN A 133 -25.31 9.24 17.56
C GLN A 133 -25.23 8.64 16.15
N LEU A 134 -24.68 9.36 15.16
CA LEU A 134 -24.45 8.85 13.81
C LEU A 134 -23.29 7.84 13.78
N MET A 135 -22.17 8.15 14.41
CA MET A 135 -21.01 7.27 14.51
C MET A 135 -21.32 5.96 15.26
N ARG A 136 -22.12 6.04 16.35
CA ARG A 136 -22.65 4.86 17.08
C ARG A 136 -23.67 4.04 16.25
N ASN A 137 -24.18 4.60 15.16
CA ASN A 137 -25.02 3.91 14.17
C ASN A 137 -24.22 3.49 12.92
N GLU A 138 -22.89 3.51 12.99
CA GLU A 138 -21.96 3.16 11.90
C GLU A 138 -22.16 4.02 10.64
N TRP A 139 -22.68 5.24 10.80
CA TRP A 139 -22.87 6.22 9.73
C TRP A 139 -21.85 7.34 9.93
N TYR A 140 -20.79 7.33 9.13
CA TYR A 140 -19.76 8.37 9.15
C TYR A 140 -20.33 9.64 8.49
N PRO A 141 -20.35 10.80 9.16
CA PRO A 141 -20.87 12.04 8.62
C PRO A 141 -19.83 12.81 7.80
N ALA A 142 -20.25 13.39 6.67
CA ALA A 142 -19.36 14.15 5.78
C ALA A 142 -19.04 15.59 6.30
N THR A 143 -19.73 16.03 7.35
CA THR A 143 -19.50 17.31 8.06
C THR A 143 -19.70 17.12 9.56
N THR A 144 -19.03 17.94 10.37
CA THR A 144 -19.10 17.89 11.83
C THR A 144 -20.25 18.71 12.44
N VAL A 145 -20.84 19.62 11.66
CA VAL A 145 -21.99 20.44 12.02
C VAL A 145 -23.15 20.07 11.09
N ASP A 146 -24.34 19.86 11.67
CA ASP A 146 -25.60 19.49 11.01
C ASP A 146 -25.45 18.68 9.71
N PRO A 147 -24.99 17.41 9.80
CA PRO A 147 -24.71 16.60 8.62
C PRO A 147 -25.99 16.20 7.87
N ASP A 148 -26.10 16.70 6.64
CA ASP A 148 -27.09 16.29 5.63
C ASP A 148 -26.59 15.14 4.74
N THR A 149 -25.37 14.62 4.98
CA THR A 149 -24.82 13.45 4.27
C THR A 149 -23.91 12.59 5.15
N CYS A 150 -24.09 11.28 5.05
CA CYS A 150 -23.23 10.27 5.67
C CYS A 150 -22.88 9.14 4.67
N ALA A 151 -21.81 8.38 4.94
CA ALA A 151 -21.60 7.05 4.36
C ALA A 151 -21.67 5.97 5.46
N THR A 152 -22.13 4.77 5.14
CA THR A 152 -22.04 3.64 6.08
C THR A 152 -20.58 3.21 6.25
N PHE A 153 -20.18 2.75 7.43
CA PHE A 153 -18.82 2.22 7.65
C PHE A 153 -18.50 1.08 6.67
N ARG A 154 -19.51 0.25 6.35
CA ARG A 154 -19.45 -0.79 5.31
C ARG A 154 -19.15 -0.24 3.92
N SER A 155 -19.75 0.88 3.52
CA SER A 155 -19.45 1.56 2.26
C SER A 155 -18.01 2.08 2.22
N LEU A 156 -17.55 2.72 3.31
CA LEU A 156 -16.15 3.19 3.43
C LEU A 156 -15.13 2.04 3.40
N GLU A 157 -15.42 0.92 4.08
CA GLU A 157 -14.57 -0.28 4.07
C GLU A 157 -14.52 -0.93 2.69
N THR A 158 -15.68 -1.05 2.03
CA THR A 158 -15.77 -1.56 0.65
C THR A 158 -15.00 -0.67 -0.31
N PHE A 159 -15.12 0.66 -0.19
CA PHE A 159 -14.33 1.60 -0.98
C PHE A 159 -12.84 1.42 -0.73
N ARG A 160 -12.38 1.39 0.52
CA ARG A 160 -10.96 1.26 0.87
C ARG A 160 -10.35 0.04 0.19
N ILE A 161 -10.97 -1.13 0.33
CA ILE A 161 -10.49 -2.37 -0.30
C ILE A 161 -10.46 -2.26 -1.82
N LEU A 162 -11.51 -1.73 -2.45
CA LEU A 162 -11.53 -1.55 -3.91
C LEU A 162 -10.52 -0.48 -4.40
N ASN A 163 -10.20 0.52 -3.57
CA ASN A 163 -9.20 1.53 -3.88
C ASN A 163 -7.78 0.94 -3.82
N VAL A 164 -7.42 0.20 -2.75
CA VAL A 164 -6.06 -0.36 -2.64
C VAL A 164 -5.85 -1.61 -3.49
N VAL A 165 -6.87 -2.44 -3.72
CA VAL A 165 -6.77 -3.65 -4.57
C VAL A 165 -7.12 -3.35 -6.03
N GLY A 166 -8.31 -2.79 -6.27
CA GLY A 166 -8.84 -2.50 -7.60
C GLY A 166 -8.29 -1.22 -8.24
N ASN A 167 -7.66 -0.33 -7.46
CA ASN A 167 -7.16 0.98 -7.90
C ASN A 167 -8.29 1.93 -8.35
N ILE A 168 -9.51 1.71 -7.85
CA ILE A 168 -10.68 2.53 -8.23
C ILE A 168 -10.64 3.91 -7.57
N ASN A 169 -11.16 4.92 -8.25
CA ASN A 169 -11.25 6.28 -7.74
C ASN A 169 -12.61 6.58 -7.06
N VAL A 170 -12.66 7.65 -6.25
CA VAL A 170 -13.90 8.08 -5.56
C VAL A 170 -14.99 8.53 -6.53
N HIS A 171 -14.62 9.28 -7.58
CA HIS A 171 -15.53 10.05 -8.43
C HIS A 171 -16.33 9.16 -9.39
N ASP A 172 -15.73 8.77 -10.52
CA ASP A 172 -16.45 8.05 -11.58
C ASP A 172 -16.65 6.56 -11.25
N ASP A 173 -15.70 5.96 -10.52
CA ASP A 173 -15.72 4.52 -10.27
C ASP A 173 -16.62 4.18 -9.07
N PHE A 174 -16.30 4.61 -7.85
CA PHE A 174 -17.06 4.19 -6.67
C PHE A 174 -18.40 4.92 -6.52
N VAL A 175 -18.39 6.25 -6.41
CA VAL A 175 -19.62 7.04 -6.26
C VAL A 175 -20.44 6.99 -7.55
N GLY A 176 -19.80 7.11 -8.71
CA GLY A 176 -20.46 6.92 -10.00
C GLY A 176 -21.07 5.52 -10.21
N SER A 177 -20.55 4.46 -9.58
CA SER A 177 -21.23 3.15 -9.56
C SER A 177 -22.44 3.15 -8.62
N MET A 178 -22.34 3.73 -7.42
CA MET A 178 -23.49 3.86 -6.50
C MET A 178 -24.62 4.72 -7.11
N GLU A 179 -24.30 5.77 -7.84
CA GLU A 179 -25.27 6.58 -8.60
C GLU A 179 -26.01 5.72 -9.64
N ARG A 180 -25.27 4.91 -10.43
CA ARG A 180 -25.85 4.00 -11.44
C ARG A 180 -26.58 2.80 -10.84
N GLN A 181 -26.25 2.36 -9.64
CA GLN A 181 -27.05 1.37 -8.89
C GLN A 181 -28.36 1.99 -8.37
N THR A 182 -28.36 3.30 -8.10
CA THR A 182 -29.53 4.05 -7.60
C THR A 182 -30.51 4.34 -8.74
N ASP A 183 -30.00 4.89 -9.85
CA ASP A 183 -30.72 5.03 -11.12
C ASP A 183 -29.79 4.66 -12.30
N PRO A 184 -29.95 3.45 -12.88
CA PRO A 184 -29.19 3.04 -14.06
C PRO A 184 -29.43 3.90 -15.30
N SER A 185 -30.56 4.61 -15.37
CA SER A 185 -30.92 5.45 -16.51
C SER A 185 -30.34 6.87 -16.43
N GLN A 186 -29.95 7.31 -15.24
CA GLN A 186 -29.54 8.68 -14.92
C GLN A 186 -30.55 9.76 -15.38
N VAL A 187 -31.84 9.39 -15.45
CA VAL A 187 -32.95 10.29 -15.79
C VAL A 187 -33.39 11.07 -14.54
N ASP A 188 -33.38 10.41 -13.38
CA ASP A 188 -33.61 11.06 -12.10
C ASP A 188 -32.33 11.73 -11.59
N LYS A 189 -32.46 12.93 -11.02
CA LYS A 189 -31.33 13.67 -10.45
C LYS A 189 -30.88 13.05 -9.12
N VAL A 190 -29.94 12.10 -9.18
CA VAL A 190 -29.22 11.63 -7.99
C VAL A 190 -28.40 12.80 -7.41
N PRO A 191 -28.34 12.99 -6.07
CA PRO A 191 -27.52 14.05 -5.48
C PRO A 191 -26.02 13.75 -5.65
N ASP A 192 -25.28 14.63 -6.33
CA ASP A 192 -23.80 14.59 -6.33
C ASP A 192 -23.32 14.60 -4.87
N ARG A 193 -22.59 13.55 -4.49
CA ARG A 193 -21.97 13.40 -3.17
C ARG A 193 -20.51 12.97 -3.24
N TYR A 194 -19.83 13.02 -4.39
CA TYR A 194 -18.43 12.58 -4.45
C TYR A 194 -17.52 13.42 -3.53
N LYS A 195 -17.75 14.74 -3.48
CA LYS A 195 -17.00 15.67 -2.61
C LYS A 195 -17.28 15.44 -1.12
N ALA A 196 -18.47 14.94 -0.80
CA ALA A 196 -18.83 14.59 0.57
C ALA A 196 -18.16 13.26 0.96
N PHE A 197 -18.15 12.28 0.05
CA PHE A 197 -17.50 10.99 0.25
C PHE A 197 -15.98 11.11 0.40
N GLY A 198 -15.32 11.89 -0.46
CA GLY A 198 -13.87 12.11 -0.41
C GLY A 198 -13.33 12.80 0.85
N ARG A 199 -14.21 13.29 1.75
CA ARG A 199 -13.83 13.84 3.07
C ARG A 199 -13.83 12.80 4.20
N MET A 200 -14.36 11.61 3.95
CA MET A 200 -14.59 10.60 4.99
C MET A 200 -13.42 9.62 5.08
N THR A 201 -12.28 10.11 5.57
CA THR A 201 -11.07 9.30 5.82
C THR A 201 -11.01 8.81 7.28
N ARG A 202 -10.21 7.76 7.53
CA ARG A 202 -10.10 7.10 8.83
C ARG A 202 -8.65 6.68 9.09
N GLY A 203 -8.11 7.09 10.23
CA GLY A 203 -6.89 6.51 10.83
C GLY A 203 -7.22 5.86 12.17
N HIS A 204 -6.37 4.95 12.65
CA HIS A 204 -6.54 4.31 13.95
C HIS A 204 -5.19 4.04 14.63
N ASP A 205 -4.84 4.86 15.62
CA ASP A 205 -3.75 4.61 16.57
C ASP A 205 -4.33 4.52 18.00
N SER A 206 -3.74 3.69 18.87
CA SER A 206 -4.23 3.47 20.23
C SER A 206 -3.95 4.61 21.21
N GLY A 207 -2.95 5.46 20.94
CA GLY A 207 -2.72 6.74 21.60
C GLY A 207 -3.52 7.90 20.99
N GLY A 208 -4.17 7.68 19.84
CA GLY A 208 -4.91 8.70 19.09
C GLY A 208 -3.99 9.72 18.41
N LEU A 209 -4.57 10.74 17.78
CA LEU A 209 -3.85 11.71 16.93
C LEU A 209 -2.66 12.40 17.62
N ALA A 210 -2.74 12.66 18.93
CA ALA A 210 -1.67 13.29 19.69
C ALA A 210 -0.59 12.31 20.19
N GLY A 211 -0.81 10.99 20.05
CA GLY A 211 0.11 9.93 20.43
C GLY A 211 0.86 9.29 19.26
N THR A 212 0.47 9.57 18.02
CA THR A 212 1.15 9.07 16.81
C THR A 212 2.46 9.83 16.57
N ALA A 213 3.60 9.16 16.71
CA ALA A 213 4.90 9.70 16.33
C ALA A 213 5.22 9.50 14.83
N ASN A 214 6.23 10.21 14.37
CA ASN A 214 6.78 10.14 13.02
C ASN A 214 7.10 8.69 12.61
N GLY A 215 6.60 8.25 11.46
CA GLY A 215 6.74 6.88 10.97
C GLY A 215 6.05 5.77 11.81
N GLN A 216 5.32 6.09 12.89
CA GLN A 216 4.70 5.10 13.78
C GLN A 216 3.52 4.35 13.12
N ALA A 217 2.81 4.99 12.19
CA ALA A 217 1.71 4.36 11.46
C ALA A 217 2.18 3.36 10.38
N ALA A 218 3.47 3.35 10.04
CA ALA A 218 4.03 2.45 9.04
C ALA A 218 4.21 1.01 9.56
N LEU A 219 3.69 0.04 8.80
CA LEU A 219 3.87 -1.38 9.06
C LEU A 219 5.33 -1.80 8.84
N LEU A 220 6.02 -2.07 9.94
CA LEU A 220 7.39 -2.60 9.94
C LEU A 220 7.49 -3.95 9.23
N CYS A 221 8.59 -4.16 8.50
CA CYS A 221 8.94 -5.44 7.91
C CYS A 221 9.24 -6.47 9.00
N TRP A 222 8.37 -7.46 9.22
CA TRP A 222 8.49 -8.36 10.38
C TRP A 222 9.85 -9.08 10.50
N PRO A 223 10.45 -9.68 9.44
CA PRO A 223 11.67 -10.48 9.54
C PRO A 223 12.97 -9.66 9.44
N CYS A 224 12.89 -8.33 9.41
CA CYS A 224 14.07 -7.48 9.49
C CYS A 224 14.64 -7.43 10.92
N PRO A 225 15.93 -7.08 11.09
CA PRO A 225 16.47 -6.83 12.41
C PRO A 225 15.74 -5.63 13.04
N HIS A 226 15.12 -5.88 14.18
CA HIS A 226 14.48 -4.88 15.04
C HIS A 226 14.90 -5.15 16.47
N GLU A 227 15.25 -4.09 17.20
CA GLU A 227 15.60 -4.21 18.61
C GLU A 227 14.45 -4.81 19.42
N GLY A 228 14.77 -5.73 20.34
CA GLY A 228 13.80 -6.42 21.19
C GLY A 228 12.85 -7.41 20.50
N LYS A 229 12.80 -7.49 19.16
CA LYS A 229 11.85 -8.37 18.42
C LYS A 229 12.55 -9.57 17.77
N ILE A 230 13.35 -9.33 16.72
CA ILE A 230 14.03 -10.39 15.95
C ILE A 230 15.52 -10.11 15.94
N CYS A 231 16.15 -10.43 17.07
CA CYS A 231 17.57 -10.21 17.30
C CYS A 231 18.09 -11.20 18.36
N PRO A 232 18.33 -12.48 18.01
CA PRO A 232 18.83 -13.47 18.96
C PRO A 232 20.26 -13.12 19.39
N ARG A 233 20.43 -12.75 20.67
CA ARG A 233 21.73 -12.43 21.28
C ARG A 233 22.73 -13.57 21.03
N GLY A 234 23.88 -13.25 20.42
CA GLY A 234 24.91 -14.24 20.08
C GLY A 234 24.66 -15.06 18.80
N GLY A 235 23.64 -14.72 18.01
CA GLY A 235 23.44 -15.28 16.67
C GLY A 235 24.49 -14.82 15.65
N ALA A 236 24.52 -15.47 14.48
CA ALA A 236 25.44 -15.13 13.40
C ALA A 236 25.25 -13.68 12.88
N THR A 237 26.34 -13.05 12.46
CA THR A 237 26.40 -11.61 12.10
C THR A 237 25.40 -11.19 11.02
N PHE A 238 25.08 -12.06 10.06
CA PHE A 238 24.08 -11.79 9.01
C PHE A 238 22.64 -11.62 9.53
N LEU A 239 22.33 -12.07 10.76
CA LEU A 239 21.03 -11.83 11.40
C LEU A 239 20.86 -10.36 11.82
N TYR A 240 21.99 -9.65 12.00
CA TYR A 240 22.06 -8.23 12.33
C TYR A 240 22.24 -7.36 11.07
N MET A 241 21.99 -7.93 9.89
CA MET A 241 22.08 -7.24 8.60
C MET A 241 20.72 -6.75 8.13
N LEU A 242 20.62 -5.44 7.90
CA LEU A 242 19.54 -4.84 7.15
C LEU A 242 19.93 -4.77 5.67
N LEU A 243 19.06 -5.24 4.79
CA LEU A 243 19.23 -5.13 3.34
C LEU A 243 18.14 -4.23 2.78
N LEU A 244 18.54 -3.13 2.14
CA LEU A 244 17.68 -2.14 1.52
C LEU A 244 17.88 -2.12 0.00
N ALA A 245 16.82 -1.81 -0.72
CA ALA A 245 16.86 -1.44 -2.12
C ALA A 245 16.22 -0.06 -2.27
N MET A 246 16.80 0.81 -3.09
CA MET A 246 16.30 2.16 -3.33
C MET A 246 16.41 2.55 -4.80
N ASP A 247 15.44 3.33 -5.26
CA ASP A 247 15.26 3.77 -6.66
C ASP A 247 14.15 4.85 -6.72
N ALA A 248 13.96 5.48 -7.88
CA ALA A 248 12.97 6.51 -8.17
C ALA A 248 11.87 6.07 -9.16
N ASN A 249 10.63 5.94 -8.68
CA ASN A 249 9.46 5.70 -9.53
C ASN A 249 8.92 7.00 -10.14
N PHE A 250 9.23 7.21 -11.43
CA PHE A 250 8.81 8.39 -12.21
C PHE A 250 7.42 8.29 -12.87
N ARG A 251 6.68 7.19 -12.69
CA ARG A 251 5.27 7.14 -13.08
C ARG A 251 4.40 7.91 -12.10
N LEU A 252 4.76 7.90 -10.81
CA LEU A 252 4.07 8.55 -9.68
C LEU A 252 4.23 10.09 -9.59
N LYS A 253 4.30 10.75 -10.75
CA LYS A 253 4.32 12.20 -10.89
C LYS A 253 2.99 12.84 -10.48
N SER A 254 3.03 14.10 -10.02
CA SER A 254 1.83 14.88 -9.65
C SER A 254 1.87 16.28 -10.27
N ARG A 255 0.72 16.79 -10.70
CA ARG A 255 0.57 18.11 -11.34
C ARG A 255 0.34 19.23 -10.34
N LEU A 256 0.86 20.42 -10.67
CA LEU A 256 0.42 21.66 -10.01
C LEU A 256 -1.00 22.00 -10.47
N ARG A 257 -1.84 22.47 -9.54
CA ARG A 257 -3.17 22.99 -9.82
C ARG A 257 -3.17 24.50 -9.60
N ALA A 258 -3.69 25.27 -10.56
CA ALA A 258 -3.75 26.74 -10.47
C ALA A 258 -4.59 27.25 -9.29
N ASN A 259 -5.61 26.49 -8.91
CA ASN A 259 -6.50 26.77 -7.78
C ASN A 259 -6.36 25.68 -6.70
N GLU A 260 -5.12 25.33 -6.33
CA GLU A 260 -4.88 24.45 -5.18
C GLU A 260 -5.26 25.18 -3.88
N HIS A 261 -6.23 24.62 -3.17
CA HIS A 261 -6.54 25.02 -1.79
C HIS A 261 -5.58 24.34 -0.82
N ASP A 262 -5.49 24.86 0.40
CA ASP A 262 -4.72 24.21 1.46
C ASP A 262 -5.38 22.86 1.81
N ASP A 263 -4.68 21.78 1.47
CA ASP A 263 -5.09 20.38 1.57
C ASP A 263 -3.95 19.62 2.25
N PRO A 264 -3.82 19.71 3.59
CA PRO A 264 -2.82 18.94 4.33
C PRO A 264 -3.18 17.44 4.33
N PRO A 265 -2.19 16.54 4.32
CA PRO A 265 -2.43 15.12 4.55
C PRO A 265 -3.05 14.87 5.94
N LEU A 266 -3.73 13.74 6.12
CA LEU A 266 -4.34 13.33 7.39
C LEU A 266 -3.32 13.22 8.53
N GLY A 267 -2.09 12.83 8.18
CA GLY A 267 -0.91 12.91 9.02
C GLY A 267 0.32 13.06 8.12
N ASP A 268 0.81 14.29 7.96
CA ASP A 268 2.16 14.53 7.40
C ASP A 268 3.13 13.71 8.27
N GLU A 269 4.11 13.04 7.67
CA GLU A 269 5.17 12.26 8.34
C GLU A 269 4.81 10.97 9.14
N TRP A 270 3.54 10.68 9.44
CA TRP A 270 3.18 9.57 10.35
C TRP A 270 3.44 8.16 9.79
N GLY A 271 3.50 8.00 8.47
CA GLY A 271 3.61 6.69 7.81
C GLY A 271 4.88 6.53 6.96
N TYR A 272 4.71 6.47 5.64
CA TYR A 272 5.74 6.11 4.67
C TYR A 272 6.43 7.32 4.04
N PHE A 273 5.81 8.49 3.99
CA PHE A 273 6.43 9.73 3.50
C PHE A 273 7.31 10.41 4.56
N VAL A 274 8.40 11.03 4.11
CA VAL A 274 9.16 12.03 4.89
C VAL A 274 8.35 13.33 5.05
N GLU A 275 8.50 14.02 6.18
CA GLU A 275 7.85 15.32 6.42
C GLU A 275 8.22 16.34 5.33
N GLU A 276 7.22 16.94 4.67
CA GLU A 276 7.46 17.69 3.45
C GLU A 276 8.18 19.03 3.69
N ALA A 277 7.95 19.69 4.82
CA ALA A 277 8.50 21.03 5.07
C ALA A 277 10.03 21.02 5.31
N PRO A 278 10.60 20.22 6.23
CA PRO A 278 12.05 20.13 6.40
C PRO A 278 12.74 19.49 5.20
N TYR A 279 12.09 18.52 4.54
CA TYR A 279 12.62 17.92 3.31
C TYR A 279 12.78 18.95 2.20
N LYS A 280 11.76 19.79 1.97
CA LYS A 280 11.86 20.90 1.01
C LYS A 280 12.92 21.93 1.41
N GLU A 281 13.08 22.22 2.71
CA GLU A 281 14.12 23.14 3.18
C GLU A 281 15.52 22.58 2.91
N HIS A 282 15.79 21.34 3.30
CA HIS A 282 17.04 20.63 2.97
C HIS A 282 17.35 20.73 1.47
N LEU A 283 16.38 20.41 0.62
CA LEU A 283 16.55 20.39 -0.83
C LEU A 283 16.80 21.76 -1.50
N ARG A 284 16.55 22.89 -0.81
CA ARG A 284 16.91 24.23 -1.29
C ARG A 284 18.41 24.43 -1.36
N GLY A 285 19.18 23.79 -0.46
CA GLY A 285 20.65 23.86 -0.46
C GLY A 285 21.31 23.21 -1.69
N TYR A 286 20.61 22.31 -2.38
CA TYR A 286 21.16 21.42 -3.42
C TYR A 286 20.57 21.71 -4.82
N VAL A 287 20.10 22.94 -5.06
CA VAL A 287 19.53 23.34 -6.36
C VAL A 287 20.60 23.50 -7.45
N ALA A 288 21.85 23.82 -7.08
CA ALA A 288 22.95 24.08 -8.00
C ALA A 288 23.98 22.94 -8.13
N GLU A 289 23.82 21.84 -7.39
CA GLU A 289 24.77 20.73 -7.41
C GLU A 289 24.67 19.93 -8.71
N LYS A 290 25.80 19.79 -9.42
CA LYS A 290 25.93 18.97 -10.62
C LYS A 290 26.65 17.69 -10.28
N ASP A 291 25.98 16.56 -10.49
CA ASP A 291 26.61 15.25 -10.35
C ASP A 291 27.53 14.99 -11.55
N VAL A 292 28.77 14.57 -11.28
CA VAL A 292 29.77 14.26 -12.32
C VAL A 292 29.78 12.75 -12.56
N SER A 293 29.22 12.30 -13.69
CA SER A 293 29.28 10.89 -14.07
C SER A 293 30.64 10.51 -14.62
N THR A 294 31.21 9.43 -14.11
CA THR A 294 32.39 8.75 -14.69
C THR A 294 32.03 7.41 -15.35
N CYS A 295 30.82 6.88 -15.12
CA CYS A 295 30.37 5.65 -15.78
C CYS A 295 29.70 5.96 -17.13
N ILE A 296 29.97 5.13 -18.14
CA ILE A 296 29.41 5.25 -19.50
C ILE A 296 27.88 5.00 -19.49
N ALA A 297 27.41 4.18 -18.55
CA ALA A 297 25.98 4.05 -18.28
C ALA A 297 25.48 5.25 -17.47
N PHE A 298 24.67 6.14 -18.07
CA PHE A 298 23.21 5.98 -17.94
C PHE A 298 22.37 7.07 -18.61
N ALA A 299 21.23 6.64 -19.15
CA ALA A 299 20.12 7.53 -19.46
C ALA A 299 19.43 8.10 -18.20
N ALA A 300 19.62 7.52 -17.01
CA ALA A 300 19.02 7.98 -15.74
C ALA A 300 19.55 9.37 -15.33
N LEU A 301 20.88 9.54 -15.30
CA LEU A 301 21.54 10.81 -15.02
C LEU A 301 21.21 11.88 -16.07
N LEU A 302 21.11 11.49 -17.35
CA LEU A 302 20.65 12.39 -18.42
C LEU A 302 19.16 12.76 -18.29
N GLN A 303 18.29 11.82 -17.89
CA GLN A 303 16.85 12.06 -17.72
C GLN A 303 16.52 12.91 -16.48
N LYS A 304 17.35 12.89 -15.44
CA LYS A 304 17.22 13.80 -14.27
C LYS A 304 17.09 15.26 -14.70
N ASP A 305 18.00 15.73 -15.55
CA ASP A 305 18.05 17.14 -15.95
C ASP A 305 17.22 17.48 -17.19
N THR A 306 16.93 16.51 -18.07
CA THR A 306 16.21 16.73 -19.33
C THR A 306 14.70 16.48 -19.25
N ARG A 307 14.17 15.90 -18.17
CA ARG A 307 12.72 15.68 -18.04
C ARG A 307 11.94 16.99 -17.89
N LEU A 308 10.91 17.12 -18.72
CA LEU A 308 9.91 18.17 -18.67
C LEU A 308 9.17 18.15 -17.33
N THR A 309 9.56 19.04 -16.43
CA THR A 309 8.97 19.25 -15.10
C THR A 309 7.95 20.40 -15.07
N THR A 310 7.81 21.14 -16.16
CA THR A 310 6.87 22.26 -16.30
C THR A 310 5.43 21.82 -15.99
N GLY A 311 4.81 22.45 -14.99
CA GLY A 311 3.46 22.12 -14.53
C GLY A 311 3.35 20.89 -13.62
N LEU A 312 4.46 20.30 -13.19
CA LEU A 312 4.48 19.24 -12.17
C LEU A 312 4.80 19.81 -10.79
N ARG A 313 4.07 19.33 -9.77
CA ARG A 313 4.42 19.50 -8.34
C ARG A 313 5.55 18.54 -7.98
N CYS A 314 5.48 17.34 -8.56
CA CYS A 314 6.37 16.22 -8.31
C CYS A 314 6.60 15.44 -9.61
N SER A 315 7.87 15.11 -9.90
CA SER A 315 8.32 14.40 -11.10
C SER A 315 8.35 12.87 -10.97
N GLY A 316 8.17 12.36 -9.76
CA GLY A 316 8.25 10.95 -9.36
C GLY A 316 8.52 10.84 -7.86
N VAL A 317 8.52 9.64 -7.27
CA VAL A 317 8.92 9.45 -5.87
C VAL A 317 10.20 8.64 -5.78
N GLY A 318 11.12 9.06 -4.92
CA GLY A 318 12.20 8.20 -4.43
C GLY A 318 11.63 7.26 -3.37
N GLY A 319 12.12 6.02 -3.32
CA GLY A 319 11.65 5.04 -2.35
C GLY A 319 12.74 4.11 -1.83
N VAL A 320 12.56 3.63 -0.60
CA VAL A 320 13.45 2.69 0.08
C VAL A 320 12.61 1.53 0.64
N VAL A 321 12.95 0.30 0.24
CA VAL A 321 12.28 -0.94 0.69
C VAL A 321 13.28 -1.91 1.31
N CYS A 322 12.78 -2.87 2.09
CA CYS A 322 13.56 -4.07 2.41
C CYS A 322 13.79 -4.90 1.13
N ALA A 323 15.05 -5.09 0.73
CA ALA A 323 15.39 -5.84 -0.49
C ALA A 323 14.96 -7.33 -0.44
N ARG A 324 14.86 -7.93 0.76
CA ARG A 324 14.50 -9.36 0.94
C ARG A 324 13.00 -9.64 0.93
N HIS A 325 12.20 -8.69 1.39
CA HIS A 325 10.77 -8.87 1.69
C HIS A 325 9.85 -7.87 0.98
N GLU A 326 10.42 -6.88 0.30
CA GLU A 326 9.72 -5.86 -0.49
C GLU A 326 8.76 -4.98 0.32
N VAL A 327 8.99 -4.88 1.63
CA VAL A 327 8.23 -4.00 2.53
C VAL A 327 8.85 -2.60 2.50
N VAL A 328 8.04 -1.58 2.21
CA VAL A 328 8.42 -0.16 2.23
C VAL A 328 8.79 0.26 3.65
N ARG A 329 9.85 1.05 3.79
CA ARG A 329 10.31 1.53 5.09
C ARG A 329 9.45 2.70 5.58
N ALA A 330 9.26 2.79 6.90
CA ALA A 330 8.71 3.97 7.55
C ALA A 330 9.52 5.21 7.13
N GLN A 331 8.83 6.29 6.76
CA GLN A 331 9.43 7.52 6.20
C GLN A 331 10.43 7.26 5.05
N GLY A 332 10.24 6.15 4.32
CA GLY A 332 11.09 5.68 3.24
C GLY A 332 10.66 6.11 1.84
N ILE A 333 9.72 7.04 1.72
CA ILE A 333 9.25 7.63 0.45
C ILE A 333 9.43 9.15 0.48
N GLY A 334 9.82 9.75 -0.64
CA GLY A 334 9.87 11.20 -0.78
C GLY A 334 9.64 11.69 -2.21
N ASP A 335 8.89 12.78 -2.35
CA ASP A 335 8.64 13.42 -3.64
C ASP A 335 9.92 13.98 -4.28
N LEU A 336 10.03 13.85 -5.61
CA LEU A 336 11.16 14.31 -6.41
C LEU A 336 10.78 15.55 -7.22
N GLN A 337 11.41 16.69 -6.93
CA GLN A 337 11.03 17.99 -7.53
C GLN A 337 11.55 18.11 -8.96
N LYS A 338 12.77 17.63 -9.23
CA LYS A 338 13.39 17.63 -10.56
C LYS A 338 14.30 16.41 -10.74
N GLY A 339 13.66 15.28 -11.08
CA GLY A 339 14.35 14.01 -11.20
C GLY A 339 14.92 13.52 -9.86
N GLU A 340 15.63 12.42 -9.94
CA GLU A 340 16.29 11.81 -8.79
C GLU A 340 17.64 12.46 -8.56
N ARG A 341 17.82 13.11 -7.41
CA ARG A 341 19.08 13.75 -7.00
C ARG A 341 19.64 13.01 -5.78
N TYR A 342 20.95 13.04 -5.58
CA TYR A 342 21.57 12.49 -4.38
C TYR A 342 20.97 13.10 -3.10
N ALA A 343 20.77 14.42 -3.03
CA ALA A 343 20.09 15.05 -1.89
C ALA A 343 18.65 14.54 -1.64
N ASN A 344 17.93 14.09 -2.68
CA ASN A 344 16.63 13.44 -2.48
C ASN A 344 16.81 12.04 -1.86
N MET A 345 17.64 11.19 -2.47
CA MET A 345 17.80 9.79 -2.05
C MET A 345 18.57 9.63 -0.73
N ASP A 346 19.56 10.47 -0.46
CA ASP A 346 20.30 10.50 0.81
C ASP A 346 19.35 10.82 1.98
N TYR A 347 18.46 11.81 1.83
CA TYR A 347 17.51 12.22 2.86
C TYR A 347 16.48 11.11 3.15
N ILE A 348 15.89 10.52 2.10
CA ILE A 348 14.94 9.41 2.23
C ILE A 348 15.62 8.18 2.85
N LEU A 349 16.86 7.88 2.47
CA LEU A 349 17.64 6.79 3.08
C LEU A 349 17.89 7.01 4.57
N VAL A 350 18.27 8.23 4.97
CA VAL A 350 18.53 8.59 6.37
C VAL A 350 17.28 8.37 7.23
N PHE A 351 16.13 8.88 6.82
CA PHE A 351 14.86 8.62 7.51
C PHE A 351 14.52 7.13 7.55
N ALA A 352 14.69 6.42 6.43
CA ALA A 352 14.49 4.98 6.37
C ALA A 352 15.42 4.18 7.29
N ILE A 353 16.57 4.70 7.74
CA ILE A 353 17.48 4.00 8.69
C ILE A 353 17.50 4.59 10.11
N LEU A 354 16.76 5.67 10.35
CA LEU A 354 16.69 6.33 11.66
C LEU A 354 16.07 5.38 12.70
N GLY A 355 16.70 5.30 13.88
CA GLY A 355 16.25 4.42 14.98
C GLY A 355 16.50 2.93 14.79
N ILE A 356 17.33 2.51 13.82
CA ILE A 356 17.67 1.09 13.61
C ILE A 356 18.99 0.70 14.27
N THR A 357 18.92 -0.31 15.13
CA THR A 357 20.08 -1.01 15.70
C THR A 357 20.49 -2.18 14.78
N ALA A 358 21.46 -1.97 13.89
CA ALA A 358 21.99 -2.99 12.97
C ALA A 358 23.54 -2.96 12.92
N LEU A 359 24.17 -4.13 12.75
CA LEU A 359 25.64 -4.23 12.61
C LEU A 359 26.10 -4.08 11.14
N TYR A 360 25.24 -4.46 10.21
CA TYR A 360 25.50 -4.39 8.77
C TYR A 360 24.32 -3.73 8.06
N LEU A 361 24.63 -2.82 7.14
CA LEU A 361 23.65 -2.17 6.28
C LEU A 361 24.08 -2.35 4.83
N ALA A 362 23.37 -3.21 4.09
CA ALA A 362 23.57 -3.39 2.67
C ALA A 362 22.54 -2.58 1.88
N ILE A 363 23.01 -1.76 0.94
CA ILE A 363 22.18 -0.88 0.11
C ILE A 363 22.37 -1.25 -1.36
N SER A 364 21.27 -1.65 -2.00
CA SER A 364 21.20 -1.91 -3.43
C SER A 364 20.64 -0.69 -4.16
N TYR A 365 21.34 -0.23 -5.19
CA TYR A 365 20.98 0.97 -5.96
C TYR A 365 21.62 0.95 -7.35
N ASP A 366 20.88 1.31 -8.40
CA ASP A 366 21.30 1.33 -9.79
C ASP A 366 22.59 2.11 -10.05
N ILE A 367 22.76 3.26 -9.39
CA ILE A 367 23.95 4.10 -9.54
C ILE A 367 24.86 4.05 -8.30
N THR A 368 24.80 2.96 -7.53
CA THR A 368 25.60 2.80 -6.30
C THR A 368 27.10 3.03 -6.54
N CYS A 369 27.61 2.59 -7.70
CA CYS A 369 29.02 2.71 -8.07
C CYS A 369 29.52 4.17 -8.06
N GLN A 370 28.66 5.13 -8.37
CA GLN A 370 28.95 6.57 -8.30
C GLN A 370 28.51 7.15 -6.94
N TRP A 371 27.30 6.81 -6.50
CA TRP A 371 26.66 7.37 -5.33
C TRP A 371 27.44 7.10 -4.02
N GLN A 372 28.02 5.90 -3.88
CA GLN A 372 28.76 5.47 -2.69
C GLN A 372 30.06 6.25 -2.45
N ILE A 373 30.68 6.81 -3.50
CA ILE A 373 32.03 7.40 -3.44
C ILE A 373 32.11 8.54 -2.41
N ASN A 374 31.03 9.33 -2.31
CA ASN A 374 30.97 10.48 -1.40
C ASN A 374 29.84 10.39 -0.36
N ILE A 375 29.15 9.24 -0.22
CA ILE A 375 27.98 9.14 0.69
C ILE A 375 28.32 9.55 2.12
N ARG A 376 29.43 9.07 2.69
CA ARG A 376 29.86 9.43 4.06
C ARG A 376 29.97 10.96 4.24
N LYS A 377 30.61 11.65 3.30
CA LYS A 377 30.76 13.12 3.28
C LYS A 377 29.45 13.89 3.05
N ARG A 378 28.42 13.26 2.47
CA ARG A 378 27.09 13.87 2.30
C ARG A 378 26.23 13.66 3.54
N LEU A 379 26.33 12.49 4.19
CA LEU A 379 25.67 12.20 5.47
C LEU A 379 26.21 13.07 6.61
N GLU A 380 27.52 13.35 6.63
CA GLU A 380 28.14 14.33 7.56
C GLU A 380 27.59 15.76 7.41
N LYS A 381 26.90 16.09 6.30
CA LYS A 381 26.31 17.40 6.02
C LYS A 381 24.79 17.44 6.23
N MET A 382 24.20 16.36 6.75
CA MET A 382 22.77 16.34 7.07
C MET A 382 22.46 17.34 8.21
N PRO A 383 21.20 17.82 8.32
CA PRO A 383 20.74 18.56 9.48
C PRO A 383 21.11 17.85 10.79
N GLU A 384 21.44 18.59 11.84
CA GLU A 384 22.02 18.05 13.09
C GLU A 384 21.22 16.89 13.71
N HIS A 385 19.88 16.97 13.66
CA HIS A 385 18.96 15.92 14.15
C HIS A 385 18.87 14.66 13.26
N LEU A 386 19.52 14.68 12.09
CA LEU A 386 19.58 13.60 11.10
C LEU A 386 21.01 13.07 10.87
N VAL A 387 22.00 13.59 11.59
CA VAL A 387 23.38 13.07 11.52
C VAL A 387 23.43 11.72 12.25
N ILE A 388 23.58 10.64 11.49
CA ILE A 388 23.69 9.27 12.02
C ILE A 388 25.16 8.87 12.05
N ASP A 389 25.64 8.43 13.23
CA ASP A 389 26.97 7.82 13.33
C ASP A 389 26.97 6.40 12.73
N LEU A 390 27.54 6.29 11.53
CA LEU A 390 27.75 5.02 10.83
C LEU A 390 29.17 4.46 11.03
N SER A 391 29.90 4.88 12.08
CA SER A 391 31.22 4.34 12.42
C SER A 391 31.16 2.89 12.92
N ALA A 392 30.11 2.57 13.69
CA ALA A 392 29.86 1.23 14.23
C ALA A 392 29.15 0.27 13.25
N ILE A 393 28.72 0.75 12.08
CA ILE A 393 27.94 -0.03 11.10
C ILE A 393 28.79 -0.34 9.87
N THR A 394 28.86 -1.62 9.51
CA THR A 394 29.50 -2.04 8.26
C THR A 394 28.56 -1.77 7.08
N LEU A 395 28.92 -0.78 6.25
CA LEU A 395 28.19 -0.46 5.04
C LEU A 395 28.63 -1.37 3.88
N LEU A 396 27.65 -1.95 3.19
CA LEU A 396 27.84 -2.71 1.96
C LEU A 396 27.03 -2.06 0.84
N PHE A 397 27.60 -1.92 -0.33
CA PHE A 397 26.96 -1.33 -1.50
C PHE A 397 26.98 -2.32 -2.65
N ALA A 398 25.90 -2.38 -3.42
CA ALA A 398 25.83 -3.27 -4.57
C ALA A 398 24.81 -2.82 -5.63
N LEU A 399 25.06 -3.20 -6.88
CA LEU A 399 24.10 -3.05 -7.97
C LEU A 399 23.01 -4.13 -7.86
N PRO A 400 21.73 -3.81 -8.14
CA PRO A 400 20.71 -4.82 -8.37
C PRO A 400 21.11 -5.75 -9.53
N VAL A 401 20.75 -7.04 -9.47
CA VAL A 401 21.28 -8.08 -10.35
C VAL A 401 20.96 -7.88 -11.83
N TRP A 402 19.78 -7.36 -12.17
CA TRP A 402 19.40 -7.01 -13.54
C TRP A 402 20.02 -5.67 -13.96
N HIS A 403 19.96 -4.67 -13.10
CA HIS A 403 20.51 -3.35 -13.39
C HIS A 403 22.03 -3.37 -13.59
N ALA A 404 22.74 -4.25 -12.90
CA ALA A 404 24.16 -4.51 -13.10
C ALA A 404 24.53 -4.72 -14.57
N ALA A 405 23.71 -5.46 -15.34
CA ALA A 405 23.98 -5.76 -16.75
C ALA A 405 24.11 -4.51 -17.66
N ALA A 406 23.61 -3.35 -17.23
CA ALA A 406 23.76 -2.07 -17.93
C ALA A 406 25.12 -1.40 -17.71
N HIS A 407 25.92 -1.84 -16.73
CA HIS A 407 27.24 -1.30 -16.43
C HIS A 407 28.35 -2.07 -17.16
N GLU A 408 29.56 -1.52 -17.18
CA GLU A 408 30.74 -2.25 -17.65
C GLU A 408 31.13 -3.42 -16.72
N GLU A 409 31.76 -4.46 -17.28
CA GLU A 409 32.11 -5.70 -16.59
C GLU A 409 32.90 -5.48 -15.29
N ALA A 410 33.81 -4.49 -15.26
CA ALA A 410 34.56 -4.12 -14.06
C ALA A 410 33.62 -3.66 -12.93
N CYS A 411 32.76 -2.69 -13.23
CA CYS A 411 31.77 -2.14 -12.31
C CYS A 411 30.76 -3.19 -11.84
N GLN A 412 30.33 -4.10 -12.73
CA GLN A 412 29.47 -5.24 -12.40
C GLN A 412 30.10 -6.13 -11.32
N ASN A 413 31.34 -6.57 -11.54
CA ASN A 413 32.01 -7.51 -10.64
C ASN A 413 32.46 -6.86 -9.33
N GLU A 414 32.81 -5.57 -9.32
CA GLU A 414 33.17 -4.87 -8.09
C GLU A 414 31.96 -4.66 -7.15
N ASN A 415 30.79 -4.33 -7.73
CA ASN A 415 29.56 -3.99 -7.01
C ASN A 415 28.53 -5.13 -7.03
N SER A 416 28.93 -6.36 -7.29
CA SER A 416 28.01 -7.51 -7.37
C SER A 416 27.48 -7.93 -6.00
N LEU A 417 26.15 -8.02 -5.85
CA LEU A 417 25.50 -8.61 -4.66
C LEU A 417 26.01 -10.04 -4.40
N THR A 418 26.29 -10.82 -5.45
CA THR A 418 26.77 -12.21 -5.34
C THR A 418 28.10 -12.32 -4.59
N TYR A 419 28.92 -11.26 -4.57
CA TYR A 419 30.23 -11.26 -3.94
C TYR A 419 30.29 -10.51 -2.60
N GLN A 420 29.14 -10.06 -2.07
CA GLN A 420 29.05 -9.53 -0.72
C GLN A 420 28.79 -10.65 0.30
N ASP A 421 29.47 -10.62 1.44
CA ASP A 421 29.26 -11.61 2.50
C ASP A 421 27.94 -11.36 3.23
N GLY A 422 27.24 -12.42 3.64
CA GLY A 422 26.03 -12.34 4.47
C GLY A 422 24.73 -11.94 3.77
N VAL A 423 24.78 -11.38 2.54
CA VAL A 423 23.56 -10.93 1.82
C VAL A 423 22.69 -12.08 1.27
N GLY A 424 23.27 -13.29 1.16
CA GLY A 424 22.60 -14.47 0.62
C GLY A 424 22.22 -14.31 -0.86
N ARG A 425 21.20 -15.05 -1.31
CA ARG A 425 20.68 -14.94 -2.69
C ARG A 425 19.65 -13.81 -2.83
N THR A 426 20.03 -12.60 -2.41
CA THR A 426 19.24 -11.37 -2.58
C THR A 426 19.55 -10.76 -3.94
N ASP A 427 18.53 -10.30 -4.68
CA ASP A 427 18.68 -9.77 -6.04
C ASP A 427 18.74 -8.23 -6.12
N GLY A 428 18.27 -7.51 -5.10
CA GLY A 428 18.25 -6.05 -5.05
C GLY A 428 17.03 -5.41 -5.73
N GLU A 429 16.32 -6.14 -6.59
CA GLU A 429 15.22 -5.63 -7.44
C GLU A 429 13.88 -5.39 -6.69
N GLY A 430 13.90 -5.38 -5.36
CA GLY A 430 12.68 -5.27 -4.55
C GLY A 430 11.94 -3.95 -4.71
N ILE A 431 12.68 -2.87 -4.98
CA ILE A 431 12.13 -1.53 -5.17
C ILE A 431 11.34 -1.42 -6.48
N GLU A 432 11.85 -1.97 -7.57
CA GLU A 432 11.19 -1.98 -8.89
C GLU A 432 9.91 -2.82 -8.89
N ARG A 433 9.94 -3.99 -8.24
CA ARG A 433 8.74 -4.81 -8.05
C ARG A 433 7.68 -4.09 -7.20
N THR A 434 8.10 -3.31 -6.20
CA THR A 434 7.21 -2.44 -5.43
C THR A 434 6.67 -1.28 -6.27
N GLY A 435 7.52 -0.64 -7.07
CA GLY A 435 7.12 0.39 -8.04
C GLY A 435 6.05 -0.11 -9.01
N SER A 436 6.18 -1.35 -9.49
CA SER A 436 5.18 -2.02 -10.32
C SER A 436 3.80 -2.12 -9.65
N VAL A 437 3.73 -2.42 -8.35
CA VAL A 437 2.47 -2.48 -7.56
C VAL A 437 1.84 -1.10 -7.37
N LEU A 438 2.66 -0.04 -7.26
CA LEU A 438 2.20 1.34 -7.12
C LEU A 438 1.85 2.01 -8.46
N ASN A 439 2.39 1.53 -9.57
CA ASN A 439 2.18 2.12 -10.89
C ASN A 439 0.71 2.29 -11.33
N PRO A 440 -0.24 1.38 -11.02
CA PRO A 440 -1.66 1.56 -11.36
C PRO A 440 -2.29 2.84 -10.76
N ILE A 441 -1.97 3.21 -9.52
CA ILE A 441 -2.54 4.41 -8.87
C ILE A 441 -1.95 5.73 -9.41
N SER A 442 -0.92 5.68 -10.27
CA SER A 442 -0.30 6.87 -10.85
C SER A 442 -1.27 7.76 -11.64
N TRP A 443 -2.29 7.18 -12.28
CA TRP A 443 -3.28 7.96 -13.05
C TRP A 443 -4.18 8.82 -12.15
N ALA A 444 -4.67 8.25 -11.05
CA ALA A 444 -5.51 8.96 -10.09
C ALA A 444 -4.69 9.99 -9.28
N THR A 445 -3.58 9.54 -8.67
CA THR A 445 -2.71 10.38 -7.83
C THR A 445 -2.08 11.55 -8.57
N LYS A 446 -1.85 11.43 -9.88
CA LYS A 446 -1.26 12.50 -10.70
C LYS A 446 -2.07 13.79 -10.72
N GLU A 447 -3.40 13.68 -10.68
CA GLU A 447 -4.28 14.85 -10.69
C GLU A 447 -4.75 15.24 -9.28
N MET A 448 -4.49 14.45 -8.22
CA MET A 448 -4.91 14.76 -6.85
C MET A 448 -4.23 16.01 -6.27
N THR A 449 -4.91 16.64 -5.32
CA THR A 449 -4.34 17.66 -4.42
C THR A 449 -3.27 17.05 -3.51
N ARG A 450 -2.46 17.90 -2.88
CA ARG A 450 -1.34 17.52 -2.02
C ARG A 450 -1.68 16.42 -1.00
N GLY A 451 -2.57 16.72 -0.04
CA GLY A 451 -2.96 15.81 1.04
C GLY A 451 -3.64 14.56 0.53
N ALA A 452 -4.66 14.71 -0.32
CA ALA A 452 -5.40 13.58 -0.90
C ALA A 452 -4.49 12.59 -1.66
N ARG A 453 -3.42 13.06 -2.33
CA ARG A 453 -2.41 12.18 -2.95
C ARG A 453 -1.61 11.41 -1.90
N ALA A 454 -1.11 12.10 -0.88
CA ALA A 454 -0.31 11.48 0.17
C ALA A 454 -1.11 10.40 0.87
N ASP A 455 -2.31 10.72 1.38
CA ASP A 455 -3.22 9.76 2.04
C ASP A 455 -3.53 8.54 1.15
N SER A 456 -3.79 8.75 -0.15
CA SER A 456 -4.05 7.64 -1.09
C SER A 456 -2.83 6.76 -1.35
N MET A 457 -1.62 7.33 -1.31
CA MET A 457 -0.38 6.57 -1.46
C MET A 457 0.01 5.85 -0.16
N GLU A 458 -0.18 6.49 0.98
CA GLU A 458 -0.01 5.91 2.32
C GLU A 458 -0.86 4.64 2.48
N ASP A 459 -2.17 4.71 2.21
CA ASP A 459 -3.07 3.54 2.34
C ASP A 459 -2.74 2.40 1.35
N LYS A 460 -2.33 2.74 0.12
CA LYS A 460 -1.88 1.76 -0.88
C LYS A 460 -0.58 1.06 -0.44
N ILE A 461 0.37 1.80 0.13
CA ILE A 461 1.63 1.26 0.65
C ILE A 461 1.37 0.43 1.91
N ASP A 462 0.45 0.88 2.78
CA ASP A 462 0.06 0.12 3.97
C ASP A 462 -0.51 -1.25 3.62
N HIS A 463 -1.43 -1.28 2.66
CA HIS A 463 -1.99 -2.52 2.16
C HIS A 463 -0.91 -3.44 1.56
N HIS A 464 -0.03 -2.92 0.72
CA HIS A 464 1.10 -3.68 0.16
C HIS A 464 2.01 -4.24 1.27
N ASN A 465 2.35 -3.44 2.28
CA ASN A 465 3.17 -3.88 3.41
C ASN A 465 2.47 -4.95 4.26
N TRP A 466 1.18 -4.81 4.50
CA TRP A 466 0.35 -5.81 5.18
C TRP A 466 0.32 -7.13 4.40
N GLU A 467 0.06 -7.09 3.09
CA GLU A 467 0.08 -8.29 2.23
C GLU A 467 1.47 -8.94 2.21
N LYS A 468 2.55 -8.16 2.08
CA LYS A 468 3.93 -8.68 2.11
C LYS A 468 4.26 -9.34 3.45
N ASN A 469 3.77 -8.81 4.56
CA ASN A 469 3.97 -9.37 5.90
C ASN A 469 3.15 -10.66 6.12
N ILE A 470 1.85 -10.66 5.83
CA ILE A 470 0.99 -11.85 5.97
C ILE A 470 1.50 -13.01 5.08
N ASN A 471 1.87 -12.73 3.82
CA ASN A 471 2.36 -13.75 2.89
C ASN A 471 3.75 -14.32 3.22
N GLN A 472 4.47 -13.78 4.22
CA GLN A 472 5.73 -14.39 4.69
C GLN A 472 5.51 -15.76 5.34
N GLY A 473 4.37 -15.98 5.99
CA GLY A 473 4.04 -17.25 6.65
C GLY A 473 4.06 -18.45 5.70
N THR A 474 3.71 -18.25 4.42
CA THR A 474 3.79 -19.27 3.36
C THR A 474 5.06 -19.14 2.52
N THR A 475 5.55 -17.91 2.30
CA THR A 475 6.70 -17.65 1.43
C THR A 475 8.03 -18.05 2.05
N LEU A 476 8.24 -17.81 3.36
CA LEU A 476 9.51 -18.11 4.02
C LEU A 476 9.79 -19.62 4.12
N PRO A 477 8.85 -20.50 4.52
CA PRO A 477 9.09 -21.95 4.50
C PRO A 477 9.40 -22.48 3.09
N ARG A 478 8.70 -21.99 2.06
CA ARG A 478 8.99 -22.35 0.66
C ARG A 478 10.38 -21.90 0.23
N LYS A 479 10.77 -20.65 0.55
CA LYS A 479 12.12 -20.13 0.28
C LYS A 479 13.19 -20.92 1.04
N LEU A 480 12.91 -21.40 2.25
CA LEU A 480 13.84 -22.21 3.04
C LEU A 480 14.11 -23.59 2.40
N ILE A 481 13.07 -24.28 1.90
CA ILE A 481 13.24 -25.55 1.18
C ILE A 481 14.13 -25.36 -0.05
N LEU A 482 13.83 -24.34 -0.88
CA LEU A 482 14.63 -24.01 -2.06
C LEU A 482 16.08 -23.61 -1.70
N ALA A 483 16.28 -22.90 -0.59
CA ALA A 483 17.60 -22.51 -0.13
C ALA A 483 18.41 -23.69 0.42
N ILE A 484 17.76 -24.72 0.99
CA ILE A 484 18.41 -25.96 1.42
C ILE A 484 18.86 -26.79 0.22
N ASP A 485 17.99 -26.97 -0.77
CA ASP A 485 18.28 -27.73 -2.00
C ASP A 485 19.42 -27.07 -2.81
N GLU A 486 19.31 -25.75 -3.05
CA GLU A 486 20.38 -24.98 -3.69
C GLU A 486 21.68 -25.04 -2.87
N ARG A 487 21.61 -24.99 -1.52
CA ARG A 487 22.80 -25.12 -0.68
C ARG A 487 23.49 -26.46 -0.90
N ASP A 488 22.74 -27.54 -0.91
CA ASP A 488 23.33 -28.88 -1.04
C ASP A 488 23.92 -29.08 -2.45
N HIS A 489 23.31 -28.51 -3.49
CA HIS A 489 23.88 -28.46 -4.84
C HIS A 489 25.20 -27.68 -4.90
N GLN A 490 25.23 -26.44 -4.38
CA GLN A 490 26.44 -25.60 -4.39
C GLN A 490 27.55 -26.17 -3.48
N VAL A 491 27.20 -26.80 -2.36
CA VAL A 491 28.17 -27.49 -1.48
C VAL A 491 28.77 -28.72 -2.16
N GLU A 492 28.01 -29.50 -2.94
CA GLU A 492 28.58 -30.63 -3.66
C GLU A 492 29.45 -30.20 -4.85
N ALA A 493 28.97 -29.23 -5.65
CA ALA A 493 29.77 -28.62 -6.70
C ALA A 493 31.06 -28.00 -6.14
N PHE A 494 31.03 -27.39 -4.94
CA PHE A 494 32.23 -26.90 -4.28
C PHE A 494 33.24 -28.03 -4.00
N LYS A 495 32.78 -29.14 -3.39
CA LYS A 495 33.64 -30.30 -3.08
C LYS A 495 34.27 -30.89 -4.34
N GLU A 496 33.50 -31.04 -5.42
CA GLU A 496 34.00 -31.59 -6.67
C GLU A 496 35.18 -30.78 -7.21
N VAL A 497 35.08 -29.44 -7.24
CA VAL A 497 36.23 -28.65 -7.68
C VAL A 497 37.34 -28.61 -6.64
N ASP A 498 37.02 -28.50 -5.35
CA ASP A 498 38.01 -28.47 -4.25
C ASP A 498 38.89 -29.73 -4.18
N LYS A 499 38.35 -30.90 -4.58
CA LYS A 499 39.10 -32.17 -4.74
C LYS A 499 40.19 -32.09 -5.82
N THR A 500 40.00 -31.27 -6.86
CA THR A 500 40.97 -31.11 -7.96
C THR A 500 42.09 -30.11 -7.65
N LEU A 501 41.92 -29.26 -6.62
CA LEU A 501 42.85 -28.19 -6.30
C LEU A 501 43.99 -28.65 -5.38
N THR A 502 45.23 -28.42 -5.81
CA THR A 502 46.40 -28.66 -4.97
C THR A 502 46.44 -27.69 -3.77
N ARG A 503 47.10 -28.11 -2.68
CA ARG A 503 47.20 -27.31 -1.44
C ARG A 503 47.87 -25.94 -1.65
N SER A 504 48.78 -25.82 -2.63
CA SER A 504 49.41 -24.55 -3.00
C SER A 504 48.43 -23.62 -3.70
N ILE A 505 47.72 -24.10 -4.73
CA ILE A 505 46.71 -23.33 -5.48
C ILE A 505 45.60 -22.85 -4.53
N ARG A 506 45.07 -23.75 -3.67
CA ARG A 506 44.06 -23.40 -2.66
C ARG A 506 44.49 -22.25 -1.75
N LYS A 507 45.73 -22.29 -1.24
CA LYS A 507 46.29 -21.20 -0.40
C LYS A 507 46.45 -19.89 -1.17
N GLN A 508 46.88 -19.96 -2.43
CA GLN A 508 47.04 -18.79 -3.28
C GLN A 508 45.68 -18.12 -3.54
N TRP A 509 44.67 -18.89 -3.91
CA TRP A 509 43.34 -18.37 -4.24
C TRP A 509 42.63 -17.82 -3.01
N GLN A 510 42.70 -18.51 -1.88
CA GLN A 510 42.18 -18.00 -0.60
C GLN A 510 42.84 -16.66 -0.25
N LYS A 511 44.18 -16.56 -0.35
CA LYS A 511 44.88 -15.30 -0.13
C LYS A 511 44.43 -14.19 -1.08
N GLN A 512 44.25 -14.47 -2.37
CA GLN A 512 43.76 -13.46 -3.32
C GLN A 512 42.34 -12.95 -2.98
N ILE A 513 41.47 -13.82 -2.47
CA ILE A 513 40.14 -13.43 -1.97
C ILE A 513 40.26 -12.60 -0.68
N ASP A 514 41.10 -13.01 0.25
CA ASP A 514 41.28 -12.33 1.54
C ASP A 514 41.94 -10.94 1.37
N ASP A 515 43.00 -10.86 0.56
CA ASP A 515 43.69 -9.61 0.22
C ASP A 515 42.72 -8.62 -0.46
N TRP A 516 41.90 -9.07 -1.43
CA TRP A 516 40.89 -8.23 -2.09
C TRP A 516 39.70 -7.85 -1.20
N LYS A 517 39.30 -8.72 -0.26
CA LYS A 517 38.27 -8.38 0.74
C LYS A 517 38.76 -7.31 1.72
N ALA A 518 40.03 -7.38 2.13
CA ALA A 518 40.65 -6.40 3.01
C ALA A 518 40.93 -5.07 2.30
N ASP A 519 41.35 -5.11 1.04
CA ASP A 519 41.65 -3.95 0.20
C ASP A 519 41.08 -4.14 -1.22
N ARG A 520 39.97 -3.45 -1.50
CA ARG A 520 39.29 -3.50 -2.80
C ARG A 520 40.11 -2.91 -3.96
N THR A 521 41.23 -2.23 -3.69
CA THR A 521 42.16 -1.76 -4.74
C THR A 521 43.06 -2.86 -5.29
N GLN A 522 43.13 -4.02 -4.62
CA GLN A 522 43.84 -5.20 -5.13
C GLN A 522 43.15 -5.80 -6.36
N PRO A 523 43.85 -6.61 -7.19
CA PRO A 523 43.24 -7.25 -8.36
C PRO A 523 42.02 -8.11 -7.97
N ASN A 524 40.85 -7.77 -8.50
CA ASN A 524 39.60 -8.47 -8.21
C ASN A 524 39.67 -9.93 -8.71
N PRO A 525 39.64 -10.95 -7.82
CA PRO A 525 39.76 -12.36 -8.20
C PRO A 525 38.54 -12.91 -8.96
N TYR A 526 37.44 -12.14 -9.01
CA TYR A 526 36.23 -12.47 -9.75
C TYR A 526 36.23 -11.94 -11.19
N LEU A 527 37.11 -11.00 -11.55
CA LEU A 527 37.24 -10.53 -12.92
C LEU A 527 38.04 -11.52 -13.77
N MET A 528 37.56 -11.82 -14.98
CA MET A 528 38.31 -12.61 -15.94
C MET A 528 39.54 -11.86 -16.44
N ALA A 529 40.72 -12.24 -15.94
CA ALA A 529 41.96 -11.85 -16.56
C ALA A 529 41.99 -12.40 -18.00
N LYS A 530 42.01 -11.51 -19.01
CA LYS A 530 42.25 -11.88 -20.41
C LYS A 530 43.66 -12.44 -20.54
N GLY A 531 43.79 -13.76 -20.48
CA GLY A 531 45.03 -14.47 -20.78
C GLY A 531 45.46 -14.19 -22.24
N LYS A 532 46.77 -14.16 -22.48
CA LYS A 532 47.33 -13.91 -23.82
C LYS A 532 46.93 -14.98 -24.85
N ASP A 533 46.52 -16.15 -24.38
CA ASP A 533 46.34 -17.36 -25.20
C ASP A 533 44.86 -17.79 -25.29
N GLY A 534 43.91 -16.95 -24.85
CA GLY A 534 42.46 -17.21 -24.96
C GLY A 534 41.90 -18.32 -24.07
N THR A 535 42.71 -18.95 -23.21
CA THR A 535 42.27 -19.99 -22.27
C THR A 535 41.65 -19.38 -21.01
N PHE A 536 40.44 -19.85 -20.67
CA PHE A 536 39.65 -19.35 -19.56
C PHE A 536 40.19 -19.79 -18.19
N SER A 537 40.23 -18.87 -17.24
CA SER A 537 40.62 -19.18 -15.86
C SER A 537 39.47 -19.85 -15.09
N VAL A 538 39.71 -21.06 -14.58
CA VAL A 538 38.74 -21.90 -13.82
C VAL A 538 38.33 -21.29 -12.46
N PHE A 539 38.97 -20.17 -12.07
CA PHE A 539 38.79 -19.46 -10.80
C PHE A 539 37.33 -19.09 -10.48
N LEU A 540 36.57 -18.67 -11.50
CA LEU A 540 35.22 -18.11 -11.34
C LEU A 540 34.17 -19.11 -10.82
N MET A 541 34.28 -20.40 -11.18
CA MET A 541 33.40 -21.43 -10.61
C MET A 541 33.66 -21.59 -9.11
N CYS A 542 34.92 -21.65 -8.69
CA CYS A 542 35.31 -22.05 -7.34
C CYS A 542 35.04 -20.96 -6.29
N ALA A 543 35.24 -19.70 -6.68
CA ALA A 543 35.12 -18.55 -5.79
C ALA A 543 33.67 -18.14 -5.50
N ALA A 544 32.72 -18.56 -6.34
CA ALA A 544 31.28 -18.49 -6.09
C ALA A 544 30.81 -19.61 -5.15
N LEU A 545 31.34 -20.83 -5.34
CA LEU A 545 30.99 -22.04 -4.60
C LEU A 545 31.47 -22.04 -3.12
N THR A 546 32.52 -21.28 -2.80
CA THR A 546 33.15 -21.29 -1.46
C THR A 546 32.30 -20.68 -0.34
N ARG A 547 31.36 -19.76 -0.66
CA ARG A 547 30.79 -18.83 0.34
C ARG A 547 29.49 -19.26 1.02
N GLN A 548 28.96 -20.45 0.74
CA GLN A 548 27.77 -20.96 1.44
C GLN A 548 28.05 -21.75 2.73
N GLN A 549 29.30 -21.79 3.21
CA GLN A 549 29.62 -22.33 4.53
C GLN A 549 29.26 -21.38 5.69
N ALA A 550 27.97 -21.10 5.86
CA ALA A 550 27.41 -20.96 7.20
C ALA A 550 27.08 -22.37 7.70
N GLY A 551 27.79 -22.83 8.73
CA GLY A 551 27.79 -24.24 9.14
C GLY A 551 26.42 -24.81 9.55
N PRO A 552 26.28 -26.14 9.63
CA PRO A 552 25.02 -26.79 9.95
C PRO A 552 24.59 -26.46 11.39
N LEU A 553 23.57 -25.59 11.53
CA LEU A 553 22.82 -25.48 12.77
C LEU A 553 22.12 -26.82 13.04
N LYS A 554 22.51 -27.47 14.15
CA LYS A 554 21.85 -28.69 14.61
C LYS A 554 20.36 -28.41 14.88
N PRO A 555 19.42 -29.23 14.40
CA PRO A 555 18.00 -29.04 14.67
C PRO A 555 17.70 -29.46 16.12
N GLN A 556 17.77 -28.52 17.07
CA GLN A 556 17.44 -28.79 18.47
C GLN A 556 16.51 -27.78 19.15
N TYR A 557 16.18 -26.63 18.53
CA TYR A 557 15.23 -25.66 19.12
C TYR A 557 14.29 -25.01 18.09
N ALA A 558 13.18 -25.71 17.84
CA ALA A 558 11.87 -25.20 17.44
C ALA A 558 10.88 -26.36 17.77
N TRP A 559 9.90 -26.25 18.66
CA TRP A 559 9.06 -25.09 18.98
C TRP A 559 8.84 -24.89 20.49
N ARG A 560 8.85 -23.63 20.93
CA ARG A 560 8.01 -23.06 21.99
C ARG A 560 7.77 -21.59 21.66
#